data_AF-A0A6A0QTK6-F1
#
_entry.id   AF-A0A6A0QTK6-F1
#
_cell.length_a   1.000
_cell.length_b   1.000
_cell.length_c   1.000
_cell.angle_alpha   90.00
_cell.angle_beta   90.00
_cell.angle_gamma   90.00
#
_symmetry.space_group_name_H-M   'P 1'
#
loop_
_entity.id
_entity.type
_entity.pdbx_description
1 polymer ?
#
loop_
_entity_poly.entity_id
_entity_poly.type
_entity_poly.pdbx_seq_one_letter_code
_entity_poly.pdbx_strand_id
1 'polypeptide(L)'
;LAISGEDRAKGQGDAVAARYRNNGNSNPEYEVPSYYYAFEIPVGSSLLGGAEVQVYDPQAHDAGGVGNVGPNGNTNDWVFSGSGGPTSNSHGWNSQTRFRVYKPDTSPNYWLDNNQVVSGCDRTYRGRSDAANQEHIAYDDMLEDTWVSVCTIDSTEVQSGIYVIEISSDHEAPHTDMINGFSIRGVTSGGTVVTSSTDLQVYGLGSMSLWQFDTGSNPKFKIARIDEVYAGSRLIISLWDVSDIGSSASIEFVGTASGFPPSGPDPGSPPIDCQVRILGDNEEVLKNKNLPSGGWMADSSPASGTTCKLDFTDGQYNNRWVQFQFDIPADYQCASGTGASPAAPGCWMFVSYSVSGSITDRTVWAAAIDGQPIHLVP
;
A
#
# COMPACT_ATOMS: atom_id res chain seq x y z
N LEU A 1 -2.35 -6.50 1.01
CA LEU A 1 -2.23 -5.50 -0.08
C LEU A 1 -3.46 -5.62 -0.94
N ALA A 2 -3.75 -4.64 -1.78
CA ALA A 2 -4.78 -4.82 -2.78
C ALA A 2 -4.57 -3.94 -4.00
N ILE A 3 -5.25 -4.29 -5.09
CA ILE A 3 -5.33 -3.50 -6.30
C ILE A 3 -6.79 -3.39 -6.74
N SER A 4 -7.14 -2.24 -7.32
CA SER A 4 -8.44 -2.01 -7.90
C SER A 4 -8.36 -1.87 -9.42
N GLY A 5 -9.32 -2.50 -10.09
CA GLY A 5 -9.55 -2.42 -11.52
C GLY A 5 -9.92 -1.01 -11.97
N GLU A 6 -9.80 -0.79 -13.28
CA GLU A 6 -10.04 0.50 -13.92
C GLU A 6 -11.39 1.12 -13.51
N ASP A 7 -12.47 0.34 -13.46
CA ASP A 7 -13.80 0.88 -13.16
C ASP A 7 -14.13 1.04 -11.69
N ARG A 8 -13.21 0.68 -10.78
CA ARG A 8 -13.46 0.86 -9.36
C ARG A 8 -13.70 2.34 -9.07
N ALA A 9 -14.70 2.60 -8.26
CA ALA A 9 -14.97 3.94 -7.81
C ALA A 9 -13.96 4.40 -6.76
N LYS A 10 -13.37 5.59 -6.97
CA LYS A 10 -12.56 6.28 -5.96
C LYS A 10 -13.23 6.35 -4.58
N GLY A 11 -14.56 6.45 -4.62
CA GLY A 11 -15.48 6.52 -3.49
C GLY A 11 -15.55 5.30 -2.56
N GLN A 12 -14.69 4.29 -2.76
CA GLN A 12 -14.72 2.98 -2.10
C GLN A 12 -13.33 2.61 -1.56
N GLY A 13 -12.65 3.56 -0.90
CA GLY A 13 -11.35 3.34 -0.27
C GLY A 13 -10.13 3.36 -1.18
N ASP A 14 -10.26 3.71 -2.48
CA ASP A 14 -9.12 3.75 -3.40
C ASP A 14 -8.95 5.11 -4.10
N ALA A 15 -8.04 5.93 -3.59
CA ALA A 15 -7.71 7.22 -4.18
C ALA A 15 -7.21 7.14 -5.63
N VAL A 16 -6.57 6.04 -5.99
CA VAL A 16 -5.90 5.83 -7.28
C VAL A 16 -6.65 4.82 -8.14
N ALA A 17 -7.96 4.66 -7.94
CA ALA A 17 -8.81 3.92 -8.88
C ALA A 17 -9.16 4.79 -10.11
N ALA A 18 -9.38 4.21 -11.30
CA ALA A 18 -9.49 5.02 -12.52
C ALA A 18 -10.70 5.92 -12.62
N ARG A 19 -11.79 5.58 -11.89
CA ARG A 19 -13.09 6.23 -12.12
C ARG A 19 -13.69 6.84 -10.87
N TYR A 20 -14.43 7.92 -11.09
CA TYR A 20 -15.33 8.49 -10.10
C TYR A 20 -16.70 7.81 -10.19
N ARG A 21 -17.25 7.35 -9.05
CA ARG A 21 -18.39 6.38 -8.94
C ARG A 21 -19.60 6.63 -9.84
N ASN A 22 -19.86 7.86 -10.29
CA ASN A 22 -21.19 8.22 -10.82
C ASN A 22 -21.20 9.10 -12.08
N ASN A 23 -20.06 9.53 -12.63
CA ASN A 23 -20.06 10.53 -13.72
C ASN A 23 -19.25 10.15 -14.96
N GLY A 24 -18.60 8.98 -14.99
CA GLY A 24 -17.71 8.60 -16.10
C GLY A 24 -16.48 9.51 -16.25
N ASN A 25 -16.25 10.43 -15.32
CA ASN A 25 -15.08 11.29 -15.29
C ASN A 25 -13.86 10.47 -14.85
N SER A 26 -12.74 10.66 -15.55
CA SER A 26 -11.44 10.15 -15.14
C SER A 26 -11.07 10.71 -13.76
N ASN A 27 -10.64 9.84 -12.86
CA ASN A 27 -10.05 10.27 -11.61
C ASN A 27 -8.69 10.94 -11.91
N PRO A 28 -8.48 12.23 -11.58
CA PRO A 28 -7.20 12.90 -11.86
C PRO A 28 -6.03 12.33 -11.05
N GLU A 29 -6.31 11.57 -9.99
CA GLU A 29 -5.30 10.87 -9.18
C GLU A 29 -5.01 9.45 -9.71
N TYR A 30 -5.68 9.02 -10.77
CA TYR A 30 -5.39 7.76 -11.43
C TYR A 30 -4.17 7.88 -12.33
N GLU A 31 -3.18 7.04 -12.07
CA GLU A 31 -2.02 6.83 -12.94
C GLU A 31 -2.01 5.36 -13.38
N VAL A 32 -1.67 5.08 -14.64
CA VAL A 32 -1.55 3.69 -15.12
C VAL A 32 -0.09 3.33 -15.26
N PRO A 33 0.36 2.23 -14.64
CA PRO A 33 -0.29 1.46 -13.58
C PRO A 33 -0.21 2.20 -12.23
N SER A 34 -1.21 1.98 -11.37
CA SER A 34 -1.38 2.80 -10.15
C SER A 34 -0.59 2.28 -8.94
N TYR A 35 -0.09 1.05 -9.04
CA TYR A 35 0.53 0.34 -7.94
C TYR A 35 1.87 -0.26 -8.35
N TYR A 36 2.92 0.31 -7.79
CA TYR A 36 4.26 -0.22 -7.88
C TYR A 36 4.71 -0.66 -6.49
N TYR A 37 5.38 -1.80 -6.46
CA TYR A 37 6.05 -2.31 -5.28
C TYR A 37 7.52 -2.52 -5.60
N ALA A 38 8.31 -2.68 -4.56
CA ALA A 38 9.72 -2.94 -4.66
C ALA A 38 10.10 -4.13 -3.80
N PHE A 39 11.12 -4.82 -4.28
CA PHE A 39 11.82 -5.88 -3.60
C PHE A 39 13.31 -5.54 -3.58
N GLU A 40 13.85 -5.24 -2.41
CA GLU A 40 15.27 -4.92 -2.28
C GLU A 40 16.06 -6.15 -1.83
N ILE A 41 17.04 -6.56 -2.64
CA ILE A 41 18.04 -7.57 -2.30
C ILE A 41 19.31 -6.84 -1.85
N PRO A 42 19.64 -6.86 -0.55
CA PRO A 42 20.87 -6.24 -0.08
C PRO A 42 22.12 -6.97 -0.57
N VAL A 43 23.25 -6.26 -0.62
CA VAL A 43 24.55 -6.87 -0.88
C VAL A 43 24.84 -7.93 0.19
N GLY A 44 25.24 -9.13 -0.25
CA GLY A 44 25.51 -10.25 0.64
C GLY A 44 24.27 -11.02 1.12
N SER A 45 23.08 -10.68 0.62
CA SER A 45 21.85 -11.42 0.90
C SER A 45 21.97 -12.89 0.48
N SER A 46 21.36 -13.77 1.28
CA SER A 46 21.20 -15.19 0.93
C SER A 46 20.40 -15.42 -0.35
N LEU A 47 19.63 -14.43 -0.80
CA LEU A 47 18.88 -14.46 -2.07
C LEU A 47 19.77 -14.35 -3.31
N LEU A 48 21.06 -14.00 -3.18
CA LEU A 48 21.99 -13.97 -4.30
C LEU A 48 22.28 -15.37 -4.89
N GLY A 49 21.85 -16.44 -4.22
CA GLY A 49 21.84 -17.81 -4.77
C GLY A 49 20.59 -18.15 -5.59
N GLY A 50 19.69 -17.18 -5.81
CA GLY A 50 18.41 -17.33 -6.48
C GLY A 50 17.26 -16.89 -5.58
N ALA A 51 16.32 -16.16 -6.16
CA ALA A 51 15.21 -15.53 -5.44
C ALA A 51 13.88 -15.88 -6.11
N GLU A 52 12.82 -15.93 -5.31
CA GLU A 52 11.44 -15.97 -5.83
C GLU A 52 10.60 -14.87 -5.21
N VAL A 53 9.79 -14.24 -6.04
CA VAL A 53 8.70 -13.37 -5.62
C VAL A 53 7.44 -14.21 -5.61
N GLN A 54 6.82 -14.32 -4.44
CA GLN A 54 5.58 -15.06 -4.26
C GLN A 54 4.43 -14.13 -3.91
N VAL A 55 3.27 -14.42 -4.49
CA VAL A 55 2.01 -13.73 -4.22
C VAL A 55 1.03 -14.71 -3.61
N TYR A 56 0.40 -14.30 -2.52
CA TYR A 56 -0.76 -14.99 -1.96
C TYR A 56 -2.01 -14.48 -2.65
N ASP A 57 -2.82 -15.41 -3.14
CA ASP A 57 -4.07 -15.13 -3.85
C ASP A 57 -3.90 -14.21 -5.07
N PRO A 58 -3.22 -14.69 -6.13
CA PRO A 58 -2.94 -13.85 -7.29
C PRO A 58 -4.15 -13.63 -8.20
N GLN A 59 -5.27 -14.34 -7.99
CA GLN A 59 -6.48 -14.31 -8.82
C GLN A 59 -7.63 -13.64 -8.08
N ALA A 60 -8.31 -12.70 -8.74
CA ALA A 60 -9.54 -12.16 -8.17
C ALA A 60 -10.64 -13.23 -8.13
N HIS A 61 -11.16 -13.51 -6.95
CA HIS A 61 -12.28 -14.41 -6.74
C HIS A 61 -13.60 -13.66 -6.57
N ASP A 62 -14.59 -13.95 -7.41
CA ASP A 62 -15.98 -13.55 -7.12
C ASP A 62 -16.64 -14.64 -6.28
N ALA A 63 -16.80 -14.39 -4.97
CA ALA A 63 -17.40 -15.34 -4.03
C ALA A 63 -18.92 -15.54 -4.22
N GLY A 64 -19.51 -15.01 -5.30
CA GLY A 64 -20.90 -15.25 -5.65
C GLY A 64 -21.86 -14.42 -4.79
N GLY A 65 -21.89 -13.13 -5.08
CA GLY A 65 -22.98 -12.23 -4.71
C GLY A 65 -22.67 -11.22 -3.61
N VAL A 66 -23.26 -10.03 -3.76
CA VAL A 66 -23.19 -8.92 -2.81
C VAL A 66 -23.59 -9.40 -1.41
N GLY A 67 -22.63 -9.47 -0.49
CA GLY A 67 -22.87 -9.79 0.93
C GLY A 67 -22.72 -11.26 1.34
N ASN A 68 -22.44 -12.18 0.41
CA ASN A 68 -21.95 -13.51 0.77
C ASN A 68 -20.43 -13.44 0.86
N VAL A 69 -19.94 -13.09 2.04
CA VAL A 69 -18.58 -13.49 2.44
C VAL A 69 -18.57 -15.01 2.28
N GLY A 70 -17.86 -15.53 1.28
CA GLY A 70 -17.68 -16.97 1.14
C GLY A 70 -17.23 -17.54 2.50
N PRO A 71 -17.53 -18.81 2.81
CA PRO A 71 -17.18 -19.40 4.10
C PRO A 71 -15.68 -19.35 4.47
N ASN A 72 -14.83 -18.87 3.54
CA ASN A 72 -13.38 -18.76 3.66
C ASN A 72 -12.84 -17.31 3.57
N GLY A 73 -13.63 -16.27 3.83
CA GLY A 73 -13.25 -14.92 4.32
C GLY A 73 -11.85 -14.26 4.15
N ASN A 74 -10.96 -14.59 3.21
CA ASN A 74 -9.53 -14.28 3.41
C ASN A 74 -8.92 -13.14 2.57
N THR A 75 -9.50 -12.73 1.44
CA THR A 75 -8.86 -11.68 0.59
C THR A 75 -9.75 -10.53 0.17
N ASN A 76 -11.06 -10.61 0.45
CA ASN A 76 -12.03 -9.57 0.09
C ASN A 76 -11.93 -9.16 -1.39
N ASP A 77 -11.79 -10.16 -2.24
CA ASP A 77 -11.88 -10.00 -3.68
C ASP A 77 -13.30 -9.65 -4.08
N TRP A 78 -13.41 -8.80 -5.09
CA TRP A 78 -14.71 -8.41 -5.59
C TRP A 78 -14.63 -8.11 -7.08
N VAL A 79 -15.52 -8.67 -7.87
CA VAL A 79 -15.66 -8.36 -9.29
C VAL A 79 -17.11 -7.97 -9.55
N PHE A 80 -17.33 -6.79 -10.11
CA PHE A 80 -18.63 -6.27 -10.47
C PHE A 80 -18.60 -5.77 -11.92
N SER A 81 -19.52 -6.24 -12.76
CA SER A 81 -19.69 -5.71 -14.10
C SER A 81 -20.65 -4.53 -14.08
N GLY A 82 -20.12 -3.35 -14.41
CA GLY A 82 -20.92 -2.14 -14.54
C GLY A 82 -21.79 -2.18 -15.79
N SER A 83 -23.10 -2.39 -15.63
CA SER A 83 -24.14 -1.41 -16.01
C SER A 83 -25.54 -2.05 -16.13
N GLY A 84 -26.52 -1.47 -15.43
CA GLY A 84 -27.89 -1.38 -15.95
C GLY A 84 -28.76 -2.64 -15.92
N GLY A 85 -28.94 -3.23 -14.74
CA GLY A 85 -30.13 -4.04 -14.45
C GLY A 85 -29.87 -5.53 -14.24
N PRO A 86 -30.77 -6.22 -13.51
CA PRO A 86 -30.62 -7.61 -13.05
C PRO A 86 -30.67 -8.68 -14.16
N THR A 87 -30.30 -8.35 -15.41
CA THR A 87 -30.48 -9.24 -16.57
C THR A 87 -29.30 -9.34 -17.53
N SER A 88 -28.18 -8.63 -17.33
CA SER A 88 -26.96 -8.90 -18.10
C SER A 88 -25.99 -9.72 -17.28
N ASN A 89 -26.02 -11.04 -17.50
CA ASN A 89 -25.17 -12.06 -16.89
C ASN A 89 -23.69 -11.96 -17.33
N SER A 90 -23.20 -10.76 -17.64
CA SER A 90 -21.80 -10.52 -18.00
C SER A 90 -20.96 -10.31 -16.73
N HIS A 91 -21.02 -11.24 -15.78
CA HIS A 91 -20.21 -11.25 -14.56
C HIS A 91 -18.74 -11.51 -14.88
N GLY A 92 -17.84 -10.56 -14.58
CA GLY A 92 -16.39 -10.79 -14.43
C GLY A 92 -15.62 -11.44 -15.58
N TRP A 93 -16.20 -11.56 -16.79
CA TRP A 93 -15.62 -12.26 -17.92
C TRP A 93 -14.33 -11.57 -18.38
N ASN A 94 -13.20 -12.10 -17.91
CA ASN A 94 -11.83 -11.67 -18.24
C ASN A 94 -11.23 -10.59 -17.33
N SER A 95 -11.58 -10.60 -16.04
CA SER A 95 -10.77 -9.86 -15.08
C SER A 95 -9.39 -10.52 -14.95
N GLN A 96 -8.33 -9.73 -14.88
CA GLN A 96 -6.98 -10.28 -14.76
C GLN A 96 -6.10 -9.37 -13.89
N THR A 97 -5.28 -10.01 -13.06
CA THR A 97 -4.20 -9.35 -12.33
C THR A 97 -2.89 -9.76 -12.97
N ARG A 98 -2.09 -8.77 -13.37
CA ARG A 98 -0.78 -8.97 -13.96
C ARG A 98 0.31 -8.50 -13.02
N PHE A 99 1.30 -9.34 -12.84
CA PHE A 99 2.52 -9.07 -12.07
C PHE A 99 3.70 -9.07 -13.03
N ARG A 100 4.42 -7.95 -13.09
CA ARG A 100 5.64 -7.83 -13.88
C ARG A 100 6.79 -7.41 -12.98
N VAL A 101 7.85 -8.21 -12.94
CA VAL A 101 9.04 -7.92 -12.16
C VAL A 101 10.17 -7.45 -13.07
N TYR A 102 10.65 -6.23 -12.82
CA TYR A 102 11.77 -5.63 -13.52
C TYR A 102 13.09 -5.89 -12.79
N LYS A 103 14.18 -5.84 -13.54
CA LYS A 103 15.57 -5.93 -13.06
C LYS A 103 15.88 -4.82 -12.06
N PRO A 104 17.00 -4.91 -11.32
CA PRO A 104 17.41 -3.85 -10.39
C PRO A 104 17.37 -2.48 -11.04
N ASP A 105 16.61 -1.59 -10.42
CA ASP A 105 16.44 -0.21 -10.84
C ASP A 105 17.74 0.57 -10.60
N THR A 106 18.20 1.27 -11.63
CA THR A 106 19.39 2.14 -11.58
C THR A 106 19.04 3.57 -11.20
N SER A 107 17.76 3.90 -11.14
CA SER A 107 17.18 5.23 -10.94
C SER A 107 16.08 5.15 -9.86
N PRO A 108 16.42 4.82 -8.59
CA PRO A 108 15.41 4.51 -7.55
C PRO A 108 14.36 5.59 -7.28
N ASN A 109 14.67 6.85 -7.63
CA ASN A 109 13.75 7.99 -7.49
C ASN A 109 12.78 8.14 -8.68
N TYR A 110 12.91 7.31 -9.71
CA TYR A 110 12.11 7.36 -10.93
C TYR A 110 11.88 5.95 -11.52
N TRP A 111 11.30 5.07 -10.71
CA TRP A 111 11.04 3.65 -11.06
C TRP A 111 10.24 3.43 -12.36
N LEU A 112 9.56 4.45 -12.88
CA LEU A 112 8.83 4.41 -14.15
C LEU A 112 9.74 4.27 -15.38
N ASP A 113 11.03 4.58 -15.27
CA ASP A 113 11.98 4.38 -16.37
C ASP A 113 12.50 2.93 -16.49
N ASN A 114 12.21 2.10 -15.49
CA ASN A 114 12.64 0.71 -15.49
C ASN A 114 11.86 -0.08 -16.54
N ASN A 115 12.55 -0.52 -17.59
CA ASN A 115 11.94 -1.17 -18.75
C ASN A 115 12.49 -2.58 -19.03
N GLN A 116 13.36 -3.09 -18.16
CA GLN A 116 14.00 -4.39 -18.32
C GLN A 116 13.31 -5.43 -17.44
N VAL A 117 12.40 -6.21 -18.01
CA VAL A 117 11.69 -7.29 -17.28
C VAL A 117 12.63 -8.47 -17.04
N VAL A 118 12.59 -9.05 -15.83
CA VAL A 118 13.29 -10.31 -15.53
C VAL A 118 12.69 -11.43 -16.40
N SER A 119 13.53 -12.27 -16.99
CA SER A 119 13.07 -13.29 -17.94
C SER A 119 12.06 -14.24 -17.30
N GLY A 120 10.84 -14.31 -17.87
CA GLY A 120 9.77 -15.18 -17.37
C GLY A 120 8.99 -14.62 -16.17
N CYS A 121 9.24 -13.37 -15.77
CA CYS A 121 8.57 -12.70 -14.66
C CYS A 121 7.52 -11.67 -15.12
N ASP A 122 6.77 -12.03 -16.15
CA ASP A 122 5.56 -11.34 -16.59
C ASP A 122 4.43 -12.38 -16.57
N ARG A 123 3.64 -12.34 -15.49
CA ARG A 123 2.58 -13.33 -15.20
C ARG A 123 1.24 -12.64 -15.13
N THR A 124 0.25 -13.26 -15.74
CA THR A 124 -1.14 -12.80 -15.72
C THR A 124 -2.00 -13.91 -15.15
N TYR A 125 -2.81 -13.56 -14.17
CA TYR A 125 -3.71 -14.43 -13.44
C TYR A 125 -5.14 -13.96 -13.71
N ARG A 126 -5.94 -14.80 -14.34
CA ARG A 126 -7.34 -14.46 -14.64
C ARG A 126 -8.21 -14.69 -13.41
N GLY A 127 -9.15 -13.79 -13.14
CA GLY A 127 -10.15 -13.97 -12.10
C GLY A 127 -11.23 -14.97 -12.48
N ARG A 128 -12.00 -15.40 -11.48
CA ARG A 128 -13.09 -16.36 -11.66
C ARG A 128 -14.24 -15.68 -12.38
N SER A 129 -14.79 -16.29 -13.44
CA SER A 129 -16.14 -15.97 -13.90
C SER A 129 -17.13 -17.02 -13.41
N ASP A 130 -18.38 -16.65 -13.21
CA ASP A 130 -19.36 -17.44 -12.47
C ASP A 130 -20.36 -18.20 -13.36
N ALA A 131 -20.36 -18.05 -14.70
CA ALA A 131 -21.29 -18.88 -15.49
C ALA A 131 -20.78 -20.31 -15.60
N ALA A 132 -21.51 -21.16 -14.90
CA ALA A 132 -21.42 -22.61 -14.77
C ALA A 132 -21.23 -23.45 -16.06
N ASN A 133 -21.06 -22.86 -17.26
CA ASN A 133 -21.15 -23.57 -18.54
C ASN A 133 -20.17 -23.14 -19.65
N GLN A 134 -19.04 -22.46 -19.37
CA GLN A 134 -18.00 -22.26 -20.40
C GLN A 134 -16.62 -22.63 -19.88
N GLU A 135 -15.81 -23.30 -20.73
CA GLU A 135 -14.45 -23.73 -20.42
C GLU A 135 -13.60 -22.53 -19.96
N HIS A 136 -13.38 -22.43 -18.65
CA HIS A 136 -12.46 -21.48 -18.04
C HIS A 136 -11.03 -21.99 -18.28
N ILE A 137 -10.47 -21.69 -19.45
CA ILE A 137 -9.14 -22.24 -19.83
C ILE A 137 -8.00 -21.63 -19.00
N ALA A 138 -8.25 -20.64 -18.12
CA ALA A 138 -7.17 -19.92 -17.41
C ALA A 138 -7.45 -19.49 -15.95
N TYR A 139 -8.63 -19.78 -15.38
CA TYR A 139 -8.81 -19.67 -13.92
C TYR A 139 -8.38 -20.99 -13.27
N ASP A 140 -7.72 -20.94 -12.11
CA ASP A 140 -7.22 -22.14 -11.43
C ASP A 140 -7.64 -22.10 -9.96
N ASP A 141 -8.69 -22.87 -9.62
CA ASP A 141 -9.18 -23.00 -8.24
C ASP A 141 -8.07 -23.41 -7.24
N MET A 142 -6.96 -23.98 -7.71
CA MET A 142 -5.83 -24.34 -6.85
C MET A 142 -4.98 -23.14 -6.42
N LEU A 143 -5.15 -21.96 -7.03
CA LEU A 143 -4.38 -20.77 -6.69
C LEU A 143 -5.08 -19.89 -5.65
N GLU A 144 -6.40 -20.04 -5.47
CA GLU A 144 -7.19 -19.36 -4.44
C GLU A 144 -6.59 -19.63 -3.05
N ASP A 145 -6.40 -18.58 -2.26
CA ASP A 145 -5.86 -18.70 -0.89
C ASP A 145 -4.51 -19.46 -0.79
N THR A 146 -3.69 -19.43 -1.85
CA THR A 146 -2.36 -20.06 -1.86
C THR A 146 -1.24 -19.10 -2.25
N TRP A 147 -0.02 -19.43 -1.81
CA TRP A 147 1.20 -18.76 -2.25
C TRP A 147 1.67 -19.34 -3.59
N VAL A 148 1.81 -18.47 -4.58
CA VAL A 148 2.25 -18.81 -5.95
C VAL A 148 3.50 -18.00 -6.30
N SER A 149 4.50 -18.63 -6.93
CA SER A 149 5.63 -17.89 -7.49
C SER A 149 5.20 -17.13 -8.74
N VAL A 150 5.27 -15.81 -8.70
CA VAL A 150 5.03 -14.93 -9.86
C VAL A 150 6.32 -14.64 -10.63
N CYS A 151 7.47 -14.84 -9.98
CA CYS A 151 8.79 -14.65 -10.57
C CYS A 151 9.82 -15.51 -9.86
N THR A 152 10.60 -16.28 -10.62
CA THR A 152 11.80 -16.97 -10.13
C THR A 152 13.01 -16.36 -10.84
N ILE A 153 13.91 -15.77 -10.07
CA ILE A 153 15.14 -15.14 -10.53
C ILE A 153 16.28 -16.13 -10.32
N ASP A 154 16.86 -16.60 -11.41
CA ASP A 154 17.95 -17.57 -11.35
C ASP A 154 19.19 -16.99 -10.66
N SER A 155 19.97 -17.86 -10.03
CA SER A 155 21.25 -17.53 -9.39
C SER A 155 22.24 -16.76 -10.29
N THR A 156 22.15 -16.93 -11.61
CA THR A 156 22.99 -16.25 -12.60
C THR A 156 22.48 -14.88 -13.03
N GLU A 157 21.20 -14.59 -12.77
CA GLU A 157 20.56 -13.30 -13.11
C GLU A 157 20.38 -12.42 -11.87
N VAL A 158 20.17 -13.01 -10.70
CA VAL A 158 19.95 -12.30 -9.44
C VAL A 158 21.16 -11.46 -9.05
N GLN A 159 20.87 -10.21 -8.74
CA GLN A 159 21.81 -9.17 -8.33
C GLN A 159 21.24 -8.43 -7.12
N SER A 160 22.13 -7.83 -6.33
CA SER A 160 21.72 -6.89 -5.29
C SER A 160 21.11 -5.64 -5.92
N GLY A 161 20.10 -5.07 -5.29
CA GLY A 161 19.42 -3.85 -5.73
C GLY A 161 17.90 -3.92 -5.57
N ILE A 162 17.22 -2.94 -6.14
CA ILE A 162 15.77 -2.73 -6.00
C ILE A 162 15.07 -3.27 -7.25
N TYR A 163 14.36 -4.38 -7.15
CA TYR A 163 13.52 -4.90 -8.23
C TYR A 163 12.15 -4.24 -8.13
N VAL A 164 11.69 -3.65 -9.23
CA VAL A 164 10.36 -3.04 -9.30
C VAL A 164 9.35 -4.10 -9.68
N ILE A 165 8.22 -4.13 -8.97
CA ILE A 165 7.08 -4.98 -9.25
C ILE A 165 5.94 -4.06 -9.68
N GLU A 166 5.60 -4.11 -10.96
CA GLU A 166 4.40 -3.49 -11.49
C GLU A 166 3.23 -4.45 -11.32
N ILE A 167 2.16 -3.96 -10.71
CA ILE A 167 0.92 -4.71 -10.57
C ILE A 167 -0.18 -3.93 -11.27
N SER A 168 -0.83 -4.59 -12.22
CA SER A 168 -1.96 -4.04 -12.95
C SER A 168 -3.15 -4.98 -12.85
N SER A 169 -4.32 -4.38 -12.84
CA SER A 169 -5.59 -5.07 -12.91
C SER A 169 -6.29 -4.57 -14.16
N ASP A 170 -6.40 -5.45 -15.15
CA ASP A 170 -7.04 -5.15 -16.41
C ASP A 170 -8.29 -6.02 -16.58
N HIS A 171 -9.10 -5.62 -17.55
CA HIS A 171 -10.20 -6.43 -18.06
C HIS A 171 -10.17 -6.40 -19.58
N GLU A 172 -10.46 -7.52 -20.25
CA GLU A 172 -10.52 -7.54 -21.73
C GLU A 172 -11.79 -6.84 -22.28
N ALA A 173 -12.78 -6.53 -21.43
CA ALA A 173 -13.96 -5.74 -21.78
C ALA A 173 -13.98 -4.38 -21.03
N PRO A 174 -14.66 -3.36 -21.55
CA PRO A 174 -14.89 -2.13 -20.79
C PRO A 174 -15.85 -2.39 -19.61
N HIS A 175 -15.67 -1.69 -18.48
CA HIS A 175 -16.66 -1.58 -17.38
C HIS A 175 -16.59 -2.61 -16.22
N THR A 176 -15.42 -3.08 -15.79
CA THR A 176 -15.33 -4.04 -14.68
C THR A 176 -14.69 -3.44 -13.43
N ASP A 177 -15.54 -3.20 -12.43
CA ASP A 177 -15.14 -2.81 -11.08
C ASP A 177 -14.55 -4.08 -10.44
N MET A 178 -13.22 -4.17 -10.40
CA MET A 178 -12.52 -5.28 -9.76
C MET A 178 -11.76 -4.79 -8.54
N ILE A 179 -11.65 -5.68 -7.58
CA ILE A 179 -10.76 -5.66 -6.45
C ILE A 179 -10.09 -7.03 -6.37
N ASN A 180 -8.77 -7.02 -6.26
CA ASN A 180 -8.00 -8.19 -5.84
C ASN A 180 -7.20 -7.83 -4.58
N GLY A 181 -7.45 -8.54 -3.48
CA GLY A 181 -6.67 -8.49 -2.25
C GLY A 181 -5.62 -9.60 -2.24
N PHE A 182 -4.35 -9.24 -2.13
CA PHE A 182 -3.24 -10.19 -2.19
C PHE A 182 -2.18 -9.88 -1.14
N SER A 183 -1.22 -10.77 -0.97
CA SER A 183 0.01 -10.50 -0.20
C SER A 183 1.25 -10.80 -1.03
N ILE A 184 2.35 -10.09 -0.80
CA ILE A 184 3.63 -10.32 -1.48
C ILE A 184 4.67 -10.74 -0.44
N ARG A 185 5.53 -11.68 -0.81
CA ARG A 185 6.76 -12.00 -0.07
C ARG A 185 7.90 -12.38 -1.02
N GLY A 186 9.11 -12.39 -0.49
CA GLY A 186 10.22 -13.12 -1.09
C GLY A 186 10.61 -14.35 -0.36
N VAL A 187 11.12 -15.29 -1.13
CA VAL A 187 11.72 -16.52 -0.62
C VAL A 187 12.99 -16.81 -1.42
N THR A 188 13.87 -17.65 -0.88
CA THR A 188 14.97 -18.21 -1.67
C THR A 188 14.43 -19.15 -2.76
N SER A 189 15.25 -19.48 -3.77
CA SER A 189 14.91 -20.46 -4.83
C SER A 189 14.53 -21.87 -4.33
N GLY A 190 14.66 -22.14 -3.03
CA GLY A 190 14.17 -23.36 -2.37
C GLY A 190 12.90 -23.18 -1.55
N GLY A 191 12.21 -22.04 -1.68
CA GLY A 191 10.96 -21.74 -0.98
C GLY A 191 11.12 -21.36 0.50
N THR A 192 12.35 -21.11 0.96
CA THR A 192 12.57 -20.71 2.36
C THR A 192 12.24 -19.24 2.53
N VAL A 193 11.28 -18.95 3.42
CA VAL A 193 10.93 -17.57 3.77
C VAL A 193 12.12 -16.88 4.40
N VAL A 194 12.49 -15.76 3.81
CA VAL A 194 13.55 -14.90 4.30
C VAL A 194 12.98 -14.02 5.41
N THR A 195 13.52 -14.15 6.62
CA THR A 195 13.00 -13.46 7.81
C THR A 195 13.96 -12.42 8.40
N SER A 196 15.20 -12.33 7.91
CA SER A 196 16.15 -11.35 8.39
C SER A 196 15.97 -10.01 7.67
N SER A 197 16.04 -8.90 8.41
CA SER A 197 15.98 -7.54 7.86
C SER A 197 17.18 -7.18 6.98
N THR A 198 18.21 -8.02 6.98
CA THR A 198 19.40 -7.91 6.14
C THR A 198 19.30 -8.67 4.83
N ASP A 199 18.29 -9.52 4.66
CA ASP A 199 18.17 -10.37 3.47
C ASP A 199 17.12 -9.86 2.47
N LEU A 200 16.01 -9.26 2.94
CA LEU A 200 14.94 -8.81 2.05
C LEU A 200 14.03 -7.71 2.63
N GLN A 201 13.69 -6.71 1.80
CA GLN A 201 12.67 -5.71 2.09
C GLN A 201 11.63 -5.62 0.97
N VAL A 202 10.35 -5.55 1.35
CA VAL A 202 9.22 -5.32 0.44
C VAL A 202 8.54 -4.01 0.85
N TYR A 203 8.36 -3.09 -0.10
CA TYR A 203 7.74 -1.79 0.14
C TYR A 203 6.99 -1.29 -1.10
N GLY A 204 6.17 -0.26 -0.93
CA GLY A 204 5.46 0.39 -2.03
C GLY A 204 6.34 1.46 -2.66
N LEU A 205 6.17 1.67 -3.97
CA LEU A 205 6.73 2.77 -4.72
C LEU A 205 5.56 3.69 -5.12
N GLY A 206 5.43 4.82 -4.44
CA GLY A 206 4.26 5.70 -4.57
C GLY A 206 3.12 5.31 -3.63
N SER A 207 1.97 4.94 -4.20
CA SER A 207 0.75 4.61 -3.45
C SER A 207 0.65 3.12 -3.16
N MET A 208 0.13 2.78 -1.98
CA MET A 208 -0.15 1.40 -1.58
C MET A 208 -1.55 1.31 -0.96
N SER A 209 -2.35 0.36 -1.45
CA SER A 209 -3.64 0.06 -0.84
C SER A 209 -3.51 -1.01 0.23
N LEU A 210 -4.03 -0.70 1.41
CA LEU A 210 -4.09 -1.59 2.55
C LEU A 210 -5.55 -1.93 2.86
N TRP A 211 -5.80 -3.23 2.94
CA TRP A 211 -7.02 -3.75 3.54
C TRP A 211 -6.77 -3.96 5.03
N GLN A 212 -7.52 -3.25 5.88
CA GLN A 212 -7.42 -3.36 7.32
C GLN A 212 -8.60 -4.20 7.83
N PHE A 213 -8.43 -5.51 7.93
CA PHE A 213 -9.47 -6.39 8.47
C PHE A 213 -9.02 -7.02 9.78
N ASP A 214 -9.67 -6.58 10.85
CA ASP A 214 -10.20 -7.41 11.92
C ASP A 214 -10.90 -6.45 12.88
N THR A 215 -12.23 -6.56 13.01
CA THR A 215 -12.98 -5.71 13.94
C THR A 215 -12.44 -5.92 15.36
N GLY A 216 -12.04 -4.83 16.02
CA GLY A 216 -11.41 -4.89 17.35
C GLY A 216 -9.91 -5.20 17.34
N SER A 217 -9.28 -5.32 16.16
CA SER A 217 -7.83 -5.26 16.05
C SER A 217 -7.35 -3.81 16.14
N ASN A 218 -6.21 -3.60 16.82
CA ASN A 218 -5.49 -2.34 16.80
C ASN A 218 -4.21 -2.56 15.97
N PRO A 219 -4.31 -2.62 14.64
CA PRO A 219 -3.18 -3.01 13.81
C PRO A 219 -2.06 -1.98 13.91
N LYS A 220 -0.82 -2.48 13.91
CA LYS A 220 0.39 -1.69 13.85
C LYS A 220 1.22 -2.14 12.67
N PHE A 221 1.54 -1.23 11.77
CA PHE A 221 2.33 -1.54 10.58
C PHE A 221 3.46 -0.53 10.38
N LYS A 222 4.51 -0.98 9.68
CA LYS A 222 5.59 -0.12 9.21
C LYS A 222 5.05 0.72 8.05
N ILE A 223 5.23 2.04 8.12
CA ILE A 223 4.74 2.97 7.10
C ILE A 223 5.87 3.56 6.26
N ALA A 224 7.00 3.87 6.86
CA ALA A 224 8.13 4.45 6.13
C ALA A 224 9.44 4.03 6.78
N ARG A 225 10.46 3.81 5.96
CA ARG A 225 11.85 3.76 6.40
C ARG A 225 12.52 5.06 5.96
N ILE A 226 13.21 5.71 6.89
CA ILE A 226 13.87 6.98 6.64
C ILE A 226 15.36 6.74 6.80
N ASP A 227 16.14 6.91 5.75
CA ASP A 227 17.60 6.83 5.85
C ASP A 227 18.22 8.18 6.26
N GLU A 228 19.44 8.14 6.80
CA GLU A 228 20.17 9.32 7.32
C GLU A 228 20.33 10.44 6.28
N VAL A 229 20.37 10.09 4.99
CA VAL A 229 20.49 11.05 3.89
C VAL A 229 19.35 12.07 3.86
N TYR A 230 18.21 11.76 4.49
CA TYR A 230 17.06 12.65 4.61
C TYR A 230 17.06 13.49 5.89
N ALA A 231 18.15 13.50 6.67
CA ALA A 231 18.31 14.40 7.81
C ALA A 231 18.06 15.87 7.43
N GLY A 232 17.30 16.59 8.24
CA GLY A 232 16.92 17.99 8.00
C GLY A 232 15.86 18.19 6.90
N SER A 233 15.40 17.10 6.26
CA SER A 233 14.30 17.14 5.30
C SER A 233 12.95 17.01 6.01
N ARG A 234 11.88 16.85 5.24
CA ARG A 234 10.52 16.70 5.76
C ARG A 234 9.85 15.47 5.19
N LEU A 235 9.30 14.62 6.04
CA LEU A 235 8.48 13.48 5.62
C LEU A 235 7.01 13.91 5.55
N ILE A 236 6.36 13.56 4.44
CA ILE A 236 4.92 13.68 4.23
C ILE A 236 4.33 12.26 4.12
N ILE A 237 3.36 11.94 4.96
CA ILE A 237 2.55 10.72 4.84
C ILE A 237 1.14 11.13 4.45
N SER A 238 0.60 10.56 3.39
CA SER A 238 -0.76 10.80 2.91
C SER A 238 -1.58 9.53 3.11
N LEU A 239 -2.76 9.65 3.68
CA LEU A 239 -3.71 8.57 3.88
C LEU A 239 -5.06 8.94 3.26
N TRP A 240 -5.63 8.07 2.44
CA TRP A 240 -6.96 8.22 1.85
C TRP A 240 -7.98 7.42 2.63
N ASP A 241 -9.13 8.01 2.90
CA ASP A 241 -10.29 7.30 3.46
C ASP A 241 -10.05 6.71 4.85
N VAL A 242 -9.33 7.44 5.70
CA VAL A 242 -8.92 6.98 7.03
C VAL A 242 -10.06 6.80 8.03
N SER A 243 -11.26 7.33 7.74
CA SER A 243 -12.37 7.41 8.70
C SER A 243 -13.62 6.64 8.31
N ASP A 244 -13.53 5.71 7.36
CA ASP A 244 -14.70 4.92 6.97
C ASP A 244 -14.96 3.80 8.00
N ILE A 245 -15.42 4.26 9.16
CA ILE A 245 -15.66 3.48 10.36
C ILE A 245 -17.01 3.92 10.93
N GLY A 246 -17.82 2.96 11.40
CA GLY A 246 -19.12 3.29 12.01
C GLY A 246 -19.05 3.90 13.43
N SER A 247 -17.86 4.35 13.88
CA SER A 247 -17.64 4.80 15.27
C SER A 247 -16.45 5.77 15.40
N SER A 248 -15.95 5.99 16.62
CA SER A 248 -14.74 6.76 16.87
C SER A 248 -13.48 5.91 16.71
N ALA A 249 -12.42 6.51 16.16
CA ALA A 249 -11.09 5.91 16.12
C ALA A 249 -9.98 6.96 16.21
N SER A 250 -8.76 6.45 16.28
CA SER A 250 -7.56 7.25 16.17
C SER A 250 -6.49 6.56 15.37
N ILE A 251 -5.64 7.37 14.76
CA ILE A 251 -4.39 6.95 14.14
C ILE A 251 -3.25 7.60 14.91
N GLU A 252 -2.22 6.83 15.23
CA GLU A 252 -1.05 7.30 15.96
C GLU A 252 0.23 6.84 15.27
N PHE A 253 1.09 7.79 14.92
CA PHE A 253 2.42 7.49 14.41
C PHE A 253 3.43 7.34 15.55
N VAL A 254 4.16 6.23 15.54
CA VAL A 254 5.14 5.86 16.55
C VAL A 254 6.40 5.34 15.86
N GLY A 255 7.60 5.66 16.36
CA GLY A 255 8.85 5.14 15.77
C GLY A 255 9.95 6.18 15.66
N THR A 256 11.03 5.83 14.95
CA THR A 256 12.33 6.49 15.06
C THR A 256 12.75 7.27 13.84
N ALA A 257 12.12 8.42 13.60
CA ALA A 257 12.61 9.39 12.61
C ALA A 257 13.76 10.28 13.14
N SER A 258 14.15 10.15 14.42
CA SER A 258 15.21 10.99 15.02
C SER A 258 16.00 10.36 16.18
N GLY A 259 16.23 9.04 16.19
CA GLY A 259 16.98 8.42 17.27
C GLY A 259 16.20 8.28 18.60
N PHE A 260 15.03 7.64 18.58
CA PHE A 260 14.36 7.24 19.82
C PHE A 260 14.78 5.79 20.18
N PRO A 261 15.29 5.49 21.37
CA PRO A 261 15.46 4.11 21.75
C PRO A 261 14.08 3.43 21.88
N PRO A 262 13.95 2.13 21.55
CA PRO A 262 12.72 1.35 21.72
C PRO A 262 12.22 1.27 23.17
N SER A 263 12.99 1.78 24.14
CA SER A 263 12.69 1.82 25.57
C SER A 263 11.95 3.08 26.05
N GLY A 264 11.48 3.94 25.13
CA GLY A 264 10.77 5.18 25.46
C GLY A 264 11.55 6.43 25.05
N PRO A 265 10.92 7.62 25.11
CA PRO A 265 11.56 8.87 24.74
C PRO A 265 12.83 9.07 25.58
N ASP A 266 13.95 9.34 24.93
CA ASP A 266 15.09 9.92 25.63
C ASP A 266 14.60 11.26 26.21
N PRO A 267 14.70 11.54 27.53
CA PRO A 267 14.13 12.73 28.16
C PRO A 267 14.60 14.09 27.60
N GLY A 268 15.51 14.08 26.62
CA GLY A 268 16.01 15.28 25.92
C GLY A 268 15.69 15.36 24.42
N SER A 269 15.03 14.36 23.82
CA SER A 269 14.66 14.42 22.39
C SER A 269 13.35 15.20 22.19
N PRO A 270 13.31 16.20 21.29
CA PRO A 270 12.07 16.93 21.02
C PRO A 270 10.99 15.98 20.47
N PRO A 271 9.72 16.16 20.85
CA PRO A 271 8.62 15.33 20.35
C PRO A 271 8.51 15.42 18.83
N ILE A 272 7.96 14.37 18.22
CA ILE A 272 7.51 14.43 16.83
C ILE A 272 6.30 15.37 16.80
N ASP A 273 6.56 16.67 16.67
CA ASP A 273 5.53 17.62 16.28
C ASP A 273 5.18 17.30 14.83
N CYS A 274 3.93 16.93 14.61
CA CYS A 274 3.43 16.73 13.27
C CYS A 274 2.31 17.70 13.01
N GLN A 275 2.22 18.08 11.75
CA GLN A 275 1.12 18.88 11.29
C GLN A 275 0.22 18.03 10.42
N VAL A 276 -1.08 18.23 10.53
CA VAL A 276 -2.08 17.54 9.72
C VAL A 276 -2.62 18.52 8.67
N ARG A 277 -3.06 18.04 7.52
CA ARG A 277 -3.91 18.81 6.60
C ARG A 277 -4.82 17.90 5.80
N ILE A 278 -5.88 18.46 5.25
CA ILE A 278 -6.85 17.75 4.42
C ILE A 278 -6.75 18.31 2.99
N LEU A 279 -6.66 17.44 1.99
CA LEU A 279 -6.59 17.85 0.58
C LEU A 279 -7.93 17.63 -0.14
N GLY A 280 -8.18 18.46 -1.15
CA GLY A 280 -9.14 18.15 -2.22
C GLY A 280 -10.59 18.59 -1.98
N ASP A 281 -10.94 19.10 -0.80
CA ASP A 281 -12.28 19.67 -0.57
C ASP A 281 -12.31 21.19 -0.69
N ASN A 282 -13.47 21.71 -1.06
CA ASN A 282 -13.74 23.14 -0.90
C ASN A 282 -13.90 23.49 0.59
N GLU A 283 -13.58 24.73 0.94
CA GLU A 283 -13.60 25.23 2.32
C GLU A 283 -14.99 25.12 2.97
N GLU A 284 -16.07 25.20 2.20
CA GLU A 284 -17.45 25.09 2.70
C GLU A 284 -17.78 23.67 3.18
N VAL A 285 -17.36 22.64 2.43
CA VAL A 285 -17.51 21.23 2.79
C VAL A 285 -16.74 20.92 4.07
N LEU A 286 -15.52 21.45 4.19
CA LEU A 286 -14.71 21.29 5.40
C LEU A 286 -15.41 21.94 6.61
N LYS A 287 -15.85 23.20 6.47
CA LYS A 287 -16.59 23.91 7.53
C LYS A 287 -17.85 23.16 7.97
N ASN A 288 -18.62 22.62 7.03
CA ASN A 288 -19.84 21.86 7.34
C ASN A 288 -19.56 20.58 8.14
N LYS A 289 -18.36 20.01 8.00
CA LYS A 289 -17.90 18.85 8.77
C LYS A 289 -17.11 19.23 10.03
N ASN A 290 -17.05 20.51 10.39
CA ASN A 290 -16.16 21.04 11.43
C ASN A 290 -14.69 20.65 11.21
N LEU A 291 -14.30 20.52 9.94
CA LEU A 291 -12.94 20.27 9.52
C LEU A 291 -12.24 21.59 9.24
N PRO A 292 -10.97 21.73 9.63
CA PRO A 292 -10.19 22.91 9.33
C PRO A 292 -9.94 23.02 7.84
N SER A 293 -10.08 24.24 7.32
CA SER A 293 -9.89 24.56 5.93
C SER A 293 -8.54 25.21 5.69
N GLY A 294 -7.71 24.55 4.88
CA GLY A 294 -6.45 25.10 4.36
C GLY A 294 -5.32 25.17 5.38
N GLY A 295 -4.10 24.92 4.88
CA GLY A 295 -2.87 24.97 5.67
C GLY A 295 -2.63 23.73 6.54
N TRP A 296 -1.48 23.74 7.19
CA TRP A 296 -1.07 22.75 8.17
C TRP A 296 -1.61 23.14 9.55
N MET A 297 -2.26 22.20 10.23
CA MET A 297 -2.82 22.35 11.59
C MET A 297 -2.06 21.48 12.58
N ALA A 298 -2.19 21.80 13.87
CA ALA A 298 -1.76 20.89 14.93
C ALA A 298 -2.54 19.57 14.84
N ASP A 299 -1.91 18.50 15.29
CA ASP A 299 -2.54 17.19 15.42
C ASP A 299 -3.48 17.12 16.64
N SER A 300 -4.02 15.94 16.93
CA SER A 300 -4.91 15.68 18.08
C SER A 300 -4.15 15.32 19.37
N SER A 301 -2.82 15.38 19.37
CA SER A 301 -2.05 15.09 20.57
C SER A 301 -2.34 16.13 21.66
N PRO A 302 -2.35 15.75 22.95
CA PRO A 302 -2.26 16.73 24.02
C PRO A 302 -1.01 17.58 23.79
N ALA A 303 -1.05 18.89 24.07
CA ALA A 303 0.03 19.86 23.83
C ALA A 303 1.40 19.55 24.49
N SER A 304 1.57 18.37 25.08
CA SER A 304 2.79 17.83 25.68
C SER A 304 3.04 16.34 25.33
N GLY A 305 2.47 15.82 24.25
CA GLY A 305 2.56 14.41 23.84
C GLY A 305 3.74 14.11 22.90
N THR A 306 4.29 12.90 22.99
CA THR A 306 5.43 12.41 22.21
C THR A 306 5.03 11.75 20.88
N THR A 307 3.77 11.84 20.49
CA THR A 307 3.21 11.09 19.36
C THR A 307 2.33 11.99 18.49
N CYS A 308 2.40 11.73 17.18
CA CYS A 308 1.54 12.37 16.20
C CYS A 308 0.24 11.57 16.10
N LYS A 309 -0.87 12.17 16.50
CA LYS A 309 -2.16 11.50 16.63
C LYS A 309 -3.25 12.25 15.86
N LEU A 310 -4.14 11.52 15.22
CA LEU A 310 -5.39 12.07 14.69
C LEU A 310 -6.57 11.31 15.26
N ASP A 311 -7.43 12.02 15.99
CA ASP A 311 -8.73 11.51 16.44
C ASP A 311 -9.82 11.84 15.41
N PHE A 312 -10.73 10.91 15.17
CA PHE A 312 -11.85 11.12 14.26
C PHE A 312 -13.06 10.27 14.57
N THR A 313 -14.18 10.68 13.99
CA THR A 313 -15.47 10.01 14.09
C THR A 313 -16.05 9.68 12.72
N ASP A 314 -17.04 8.80 12.72
CA ASP A 314 -17.85 8.35 11.58
C ASP A 314 -17.85 9.28 10.37
N GLY A 315 -17.19 8.85 9.30
CA GLY A 315 -17.29 9.47 7.98
C GLY A 315 -16.56 10.81 7.81
N GLN A 316 -15.82 11.28 8.81
CA GLN A 316 -15.24 12.63 8.85
C GLN A 316 -14.31 12.88 7.65
N TYR A 317 -13.37 11.99 7.42
CA TYR A 317 -12.37 11.97 6.35
C TYR A 317 -12.72 11.03 5.18
N ASN A 318 -13.97 10.59 5.04
CA ASN A 318 -14.32 9.66 3.97
C ASN A 318 -14.08 10.26 2.59
N ASN A 319 -13.43 9.51 1.72
CA ASN A 319 -13.05 9.93 0.37
C ASN A 319 -12.23 11.23 0.36
N ARG A 320 -11.25 11.33 1.26
CA ARG A 320 -10.34 12.47 1.37
C ARG A 320 -8.93 12.01 1.64
N TRP A 321 -7.98 12.78 1.13
CA TRP A 321 -6.59 12.68 1.54
C TRP A 321 -6.38 13.46 2.83
N VAL A 322 -5.85 12.78 3.84
CA VAL A 322 -5.32 13.37 5.07
C VAL A 322 -3.81 13.24 5.01
N GLN A 323 -3.11 14.37 5.11
CA GLN A 323 -1.65 14.39 5.11
C GLN A 323 -1.11 14.74 6.49
N PHE A 324 -0.01 14.09 6.83
CA PHE A 324 0.78 14.31 8.02
C PHE A 324 2.17 14.75 7.59
N GLN A 325 2.66 15.83 8.18
CA GLN A 325 3.99 16.36 7.95
C GLN A 325 4.83 16.17 9.20
N PHE A 326 6.05 15.69 9.00
CA PHE A 326 7.04 15.46 10.04
C PHE A 326 8.35 16.13 9.63
N ASP A 327 8.86 17.04 10.44
CA ASP A 327 10.21 17.57 10.22
C ASP A 327 11.22 16.53 10.71
N ILE A 328 12.15 16.12 9.84
CA ILE A 328 13.23 15.19 10.18
C ILE A 328 14.37 16.03 10.77
N PRO A 329 14.85 15.74 11.98
CA PRO A 329 15.92 16.53 12.59
C PRO A 329 17.19 16.55 11.73
N ALA A 330 17.89 17.69 11.76
CA ALA A 330 19.11 17.89 10.98
C ALA A 330 20.27 16.98 11.42
N ASP A 331 20.22 16.49 12.65
CA ASP A 331 21.15 15.52 13.24
C ASP A 331 20.58 14.09 13.24
N TYR A 332 19.55 13.82 12.42
CA TYR A 332 18.99 12.48 12.32
C TYR A 332 20.07 11.46 11.98
N GLN A 333 20.27 10.54 12.92
CA GLN A 333 21.05 9.34 12.74
C GLN A 333 20.13 8.13 12.79
N CYS A 334 20.29 7.28 11.80
CA CYS A 334 19.64 6.01 11.62
C CYS A 334 20.77 5.01 11.78
N ALA A 335 20.84 4.39 12.97
CA ALA A 335 21.87 3.41 13.31
C ALA A 335 21.72 2.17 12.40
N SER A 336 22.25 2.26 11.18
CA SER A 336 22.27 1.24 10.14
C SER A 336 23.31 0.15 10.43
N GLY A 337 23.70 0.00 11.69
CA GLY A 337 24.66 -0.99 12.14
C GLY A 337 24.15 -2.40 11.91
N THR A 338 24.96 -3.20 11.22
CA THR A 338 24.84 -4.62 10.84
C THR A 338 24.67 -5.62 12.00
N GLY A 339 24.11 -5.18 13.13
CA GLY A 339 23.89 -5.97 14.34
C GLY A 339 22.75 -5.45 15.22
N ALA A 340 21.90 -4.57 14.69
CA ALA A 340 20.68 -4.16 15.39
C ALA A 340 19.80 -5.40 15.63
N SER A 341 19.67 -5.80 16.90
CA SER A 341 18.69 -6.76 17.37
C SER A 341 17.33 -6.52 16.69
N PRO A 342 16.52 -7.54 16.37
CA PRO A 342 15.16 -7.36 15.82
C PRO A 342 14.24 -6.45 16.68
N ALA A 343 14.69 -6.03 17.87
CA ALA A 343 14.05 -5.07 18.75
C ALA A 343 14.48 -3.60 18.56
N ALA A 344 15.55 -3.29 17.81
CA ALA A 344 15.88 -1.91 17.45
C ALA A 344 15.11 -1.57 16.16
N PRO A 345 14.15 -0.63 16.19
CA PRO A 345 13.34 -0.29 15.03
C PRO A 345 14.26 0.33 13.99
N GLY A 346 14.70 -0.49 13.02
CA GLY A 346 15.64 -0.10 11.98
C GLY A 346 15.06 1.02 11.12
N CYS A 347 15.19 2.26 11.59
CA CYS A 347 14.82 3.50 10.90
C CYS A 347 13.37 3.50 10.37
N TRP A 348 12.53 2.64 10.96
CA TRP A 348 11.14 2.44 10.59
C TRP A 348 10.26 3.33 11.46
N MET A 349 9.41 4.08 10.78
CA MET A 349 8.22 4.68 11.33
C MET A 349 7.07 3.67 11.25
N PHE A 350 6.25 3.65 12.29
CA PHE A 350 5.05 2.83 12.37
C PHE A 350 3.84 3.72 12.48
N VAL A 351 2.70 3.17 12.09
CA VAL A 351 1.39 3.74 12.36
C VAL A 351 0.55 2.68 13.07
N SER A 352 -0.16 3.12 14.11
CA SER A 352 -1.06 2.29 14.90
C SER A 352 -2.47 2.84 14.73
N TYR A 353 -3.42 1.95 14.47
CA TYR A 353 -4.83 2.29 14.43
C TYR A 353 -5.48 1.82 15.73
N SER A 354 -6.35 2.65 16.29
CA SER A 354 -7.24 2.27 17.37
C SER A 354 -8.67 2.49 16.95
N VAL A 355 -9.37 1.40 16.62
CA VAL A 355 -10.72 1.44 16.04
C VAL A 355 -11.68 0.70 16.96
N SER A 356 -12.82 1.32 17.28
CA SER A 356 -13.83 0.76 18.19
C SER A 356 -15.04 0.12 17.48
N GLY A 357 -15.02 0.08 16.14
CA GLY A 357 -16.12 -0.38 15.29
C GLY A 357 -15.65 -1.15 14.06
N SER A 358 -16.59 -1.49 13.18
CA SER A 358 -16.27 -2.14 11.91
C SER A 358 -15.67 -1.13 10.93
N ILE A 359 -14.57 -1.54 10.30
CA ILE A 359 -13.95 -0.85 9.17
C ILE A 359 -14.61 -1.40 7.91
N THR A 360 -15.06 -0.53 7.01
CA THR A 360 -15.80 -0.94 5.80
C THR A 360 -14.99 -0.77 4.51
N ASP A 361 -14.08 0.20 4.45
CA ASP A 361 -13.31 0.50 3.24
C ASP A 361 -11.78 0.34 3.42
N ARG A 362 -11.09 0.40 2.28
CA ARG A 362 -9.63 0.39 2.17
C ARG A 362 -9.05 1.74 2.52
N THR A 363 -7.80 1.74 2.97
CA THR A 363 -6.99 2.95 3.07
C THR A 363 -5.85 2.87 2.07
N VAL A 364 -5.77 3.84 1.17
CA VAL A 364 -4.55 4.04 0.37
C VAL A 364 -3.61 4.93 1.15
N TRP A 365 -2.33 4.58 1.19
CA TRP A 365 -1.31 5.43 1.77
C TRP A 365 -0.17 5.69 0.79
N ALA A 366 0.48 6.83 0.95
CA ALA A 366 1.69 7.21 0.23
C ALA A 366 2.63 7.94 1.18
N ALA A 367 3.93 7.83 0.95
CA ALA A 367 4.95 8.56 1.70
C ALA A 367 5.91 9.27 0.74
N ALA A 368 6.33 10.48 1.09
CA ALA A 368 7.25 11.28 0.29
C ALA A 368 8.17 12.11 1.19
N ILE A 369 9.39 12.39 0.72
CA ILE A 369 10.29 13.36 1.36
C ILE A 369 10.18 14.69 0.61
N ASP A 370 9.65 15.70 1.29
CA ASP A 370 9.68 17.09 0.85
C ASP A 370 11.05 17.72 1.19
N GLY A 371 11.58 18.51 0.25
CA GLY A 371 12.85 19.20 0.42
C GLY A 371 14.10 18.48 -0.09
N GLN A 372 14.00 17.54 -1.03
CA GLN A 372 15.22 16.99 -1.66
C GLN A 372 16.09 18.12 -2.24
N PRO A 373 17.41 18.10 -2.01
CA PRO A 373 18.30 19.07 -2.65
C PRO A 373 18.25 18.92 -4.17
N ILE A 374 18.15 20.03 -4.88
CA ILE A 374 18.43 20.05 -6.33
C ILE A 374 19.92 19.76 -6.48
N HIS A 375 20.28 18.54 -6.88
CA HIS A 375 21.63 18.22 -7.32
C HIS A 375 21.82 18.79 -8.73
N LEU A 376 22.29 20.05 -8.82
CA LEU A 376 22.81 20.58 -10.08
C LEU A 376 24.14 19.89 -10.35
N VAL A 377 24.14 18.89 -11.23
CA VAL A 377 25.36 18.31 -11.80
C VAL A 377 25.78 19.22 -12.97
N PRO A 378 26.93 19.91 -12.90
CA PRO A 378 27.44 20.73 -14.01
C PRO A 378 27.91 19.90 -15.20
#